data_AF-A0A949J519-F1
#
_entry.id   AF-A0A949J519-F1
#
_cell.length_a   1.000
_cell.length_b   1.000
_cell.length_c   1.000
_cell.angle_alpha   90.00
_cell.angle_beta   90.00
_cell.angle_gamma   90.00
#
_symmetry.space_group_name_H-M   'P 1'
#
loop_
_entity.id
_entity.type
_entity.pdbx_description
1 polymer ?
#
loop_
_entity_poly.entity_id
_entity_poly.type
_entity_poly.pdbx_seq_one_letter_code
_entity_poly.pdbx_strand_id
1 'polypeptide(L)'
;MTTGLLDTSVVIDWDDSAVQRALPEEISVSAITLAELAAGPMLASSVTEQANRQARLQQAEATFEPIPFDAAAARSFGQVV
;
A
#
# COMPACT_ATOMS: atom_id res chain seq x y z
N MET A 1 -4.14 21.66 -3.73
CA MET A 1 -3.34 20.46 -3.45
C MET A 1 -4.14 19.54 -2.56
N THR A 2 -4.57 18.41 -3.11
CA THR A 2 -5.18 17.32 -2.37
C THR A 2 -4.11 16.31 -2.03
N THR A 3 -4.10 15.81 -0.80
CA THR A 3 -3.13 14.82 -0.32
C THR A 3 -3.89 13.60 0.18
N GLY A 4 -3.39 12.40 -0.10
CA GLY A 4 -3.99 11.15 0.37
C GLY A 4 -2.98 10.12 0.84
N LEU A 5 -3.35 9.41 1.91
CA LEU A 5 -2.69 8.18 2.33
C LEU A 5 -3.41 7.01 1.66
N LEU A 6 -2.71 6.27 0.81
CA LEU A 6 -3.30 5.18 0.05
C LEU A 6 -3.46 3.94 0.93
N ASP A 7 -4.61 3.29 0.81
CA ASP A 7 -4.84 1.95 1.34
C ASP A 7 -4.15 0.90 0.46
N THR A 8 -3.94 -0.29 1.02
CA THR A 8 -3.30 -1.42 0.33
C THR A 8 -4.08 -1.86 -0.90
N SER A 9 -5.42 -1.80 -0.86
CA SER A 9 -6.26 -2.11 -2.03
C SER A 9 -5.95 -1.20 -3.23
N VAL A 10 -5.75 0.10 -2.99
CA VAL A 10 -5.39 1.09 -4.04
C VAL A 10 -4.05 0.76 -4.67
N VAL A 11 -3.08 0.33 -3.86
CA VAL A 11 -1.76 -0.09 -4.36
C VAL A 11 -1.86 -1.40 -5.14
N ILE A 12 -2.70 -2.34 -4.71
CA ILE A 12 -2.94 -3.59 -5.46
C ILE A 12 -3.51 -3.28 -6.85
N ASP A 13 -4.51 -2.41 -6.91
CA ASP A 13 -5.23 -2.03 -8.14
C ASP A 13 -4.58 -0.87 -8.91
N TRP A 14 -3.30 -0.58 -8.65
CA TRP A 14 -2.58 0.59 -9.17
C TRP A 14 -2.64 0.80 -10.69
N ASP A 15 -2.76 -0.29 -11.46
CA ASP A 15 -2.84 -0.23 -12.94
C ASP A 15 -4.27 -0.09 -13.47
N ASP A 16 -5.28 -0.05 -12.59
CA ASP A 16 -6.66 0.25 -12.95
C ASP A 16 -6.81 1.75 -13.27
N SER A 17 -7.26 2.04 -14.50
CA SER A 17 -7.49 3.41 -14.98
C SER A 17 -8.51 4.23 -14.17
N ALA A 18 -9.46 3.57 -13.50
CA ALA A 18 -10.41 4.23 -12.61
C ALA A 18 -9.73 4.66 -11.31
N VAL A 19 -8.87 3.80 -10.76
CA VAL A 19 -8.05 4.10 -9.58
C VAL A 19 -7.12 5.27 -9.87
N GLN A 20 -6.34 5.21 -10.97
CA GLN A 20 -5.40 6.27 -11.32
C GLN A 20 -6.07 7.65 -11.50
N ARG A 21 -7.27 7.69 -12.10
CA ARG A 21 -8.02 8.94 -12.29
C ARG A 21 -8.59 9.51 -10.99
N ALA A 22 -8.71 8.70 -9.94
CA ALA A 22 -9.24 9.11 -8.64
C ALA A 22 -8.14 9.52 -7.64
N LEU A 23 -6.85 9.35 -7.98
CA LEU A 23 -5.76 9.68 -7.09
C LEU A 23 -5.67 11.19 -6.82
N PRO A 24 -5.34 11.59 -5.59
CA PRO A 24 -5.04 12.98 -5.26
C PRO A 24 -3.71 13.44 -5.88
N GLU A 25 -3.45 14.74 -5.84
CA GLU A 25 -2.22 15.33 -6.42
C GLU A 25 -0.96 14.84 -5.69
N GLU A 26 -1.05 14.64 -4.38
CA GLU A 26 0.02 14.11 -3.54
C GLU A 26 -0.43 12.82 -2.86
N ILE A 27 0.41 11.78 -2.96
CA ILE A 27 0.11 10.45 -2.43
C ILE A 27 1.24 9.97 -1.52
N SER A 28 0.88 9.18 -0.52
CA SER A 28 1.82 8.47 0.36
C SER A 28 1.24 7.12 0.76
N VAL A 29 2.09 6.21 1.24
CA VAL A 29 1.66 4.92 1.80
C VAL A 29 2.15 4.80 3.25
N SER A 30 1.45 3.99 4.05
CA SER A 30 1.90 3.61 5.39
C SER A 30 2.93 2.49 5.29
N ALA A 31 3.86 2.41 6.25
CA ALA A 31 4.70 1.22 6.44
C ALA A 31 3.87 -0.06 6.64
N ILE A 32 2.64 0.06 7.16
CA ILE A 32 1.70 -1.07 7.28
C ILE A 32 1.28 -1.58 5.89
N THR A 33 1.05 -0.70 4.92
CA THR A 33 0.71 -1.10 3.54
C THR A 33 1.83 -1.91 2.90
N LEU A 34 3.10 -1.52 3.08
CA LEU A 34 4.21 -2.34 2.61
C LEU A 34 4.30 -3.68 3.34
N ALA A 35 4.04 -3.71 4.64
CA ALA A 35 4.04 -4.95 5.41
C ALA A 35 2.95 -5.93 4.90
N GLU A 36 1.75 -5.42 4.57
CA GLU A 36 0.68 -6.22 3.98
C GLU A 36 1.05 -6.75 2.59
N LEU A 37 1.63 -5.90 1.73
CA LEU A 37 2.13 -6.32 0.41
C LEU A 37 3.24 -7.37 0.53
N ALA A 38 4.12 -7.25 1.53
CA ALA A 38 5.21 -8.20 1.78
C ALA A 38 4.70 -9.58 2.21
N ALA A 39 3.60 -9.64 2.96
CA ALA A 39 2.93 -10.91 3.28
C ALA A 39 2.24 -11.53 2.04
N GLY A 40 1.82 -10.71 1.08
CA GLY A 40 1.06 -11.10 -0.11
C GLY A 40 1.63 -12.31 -0.86
N PRO A 41 2.91 -12.32 -1.30
CA PRO A 41 3.53 -13.44 -2.00
C PRO A 41 3.51 -14.76 -1.21
N MET A 42 3.65 -14.70 0.12
CA MET A 42 3.65 -15.90 0.97
C MET A 42 2.27 -16.57 1.07
N LEU A 43 1.21 -15.81 0.78
CA LEU A 43 -0.18 -16.26 0.85
C LEU A 43 -0.79 -16.58 -0.53
N ALA A 44 0.02 -16.53 -1.60
CA ALA A 44 -0.44 -16.82 -2.95
C ALA A 44 -0.76 -18.31 -3.14
N SER A 45 -1.81 -18.62 -3.90
CA SER A 45 -2.24 -19.99 -4.19
C SER A 45 -1.63 -20.57 -5.48
N SER A 46 -0.86 -19.77 -6.21
CA SER A 46 -0.17 -20.18 -7.44
C SER A 46 1.15 -19.42 -7.63
N VAL A 47 2.06 -19.98 -8.42
CA VAL A 47 3.33 -19.35 -8.78
C VAL A 47 3.11 -18.04 -9.55
N THR A 48 2.11 -18.00 -10.43
CA THR A 48 1.76 -16.79 -11.18
C THR A 48 1.26 -15.68 -10.26
N GLU A 49 0.35 -16.02 -9.33
CA GLU A 49 -0.14 -15.06 -8.35
C GLU A 49 0.99 -14.57 -7.43
N GLN A 50 1.87 -15.46 -6.98
CA GLN A 50 3.03 -15.12 -6.18
C GLN A 50 3.94 -14.13 -6.91
N ALA A 51 4.25 -14.38 -8.18
CA ALA A 51 5.08 -13.51 -9.01
C ALA A 51 4.43 -12.13 -9.20
N ASN A 52 3.13 -12.06 -9.44
CA ASN A 52 2.39 -10.79 -9.57
C ASN A 52 2.42 -9.99 -8.27
N ARG A 53 2.16 -10.63 -7.12
CA ARG A 53 2.21 -9.97 -5.81
C ARG A 53 3.64 -9.50 -5.47
N GLN A 54 4.65 -10.28 -5.83
CA GLN A 54 6.06 -9.92 -5.64
C GLN A 54 6.44 -8.70 -6.50
N ALA A 55 6.00 -8.65 -7.75
CA ALA A 55 6.22 -7.52 -8.63
C ALA A 55 5.54 -6.24 -8.09
N ARG A 56 4.31 -6.35 -7.57
CA ARG A 56 3.63 -5.21 -6.95
C ARG A 56 4.35 -4.70 -5.71
N LEU A 57 4.84 -5.58 -4.83
CA LEU A 57 5.66 -5.20 -3.68
C LEU A 57 6.90 -4.42 -4.13
N GLN A 58 7.65 -4.96 -5.11
CA GLN A 58 8.86 -4.31 -5.62
C GLN A 58 8.57 -2.94 -6.24
N GLN A 59 7.46 -2.81 -6.96
CA GLN A 59 7.03 -1.53 -7.51
C GLN A 59 6.70 -0.53 -6.40
N ALA A 60 5.98 -0.96 -5.35
CA ALA A 60 5.65 -0.10 -4.22
C ALA A 60 6.90 0.38 -3.48
N GLU A 61 7.85 -0.52 -3.20
CA GLU A 61 9.14 -0.21 -2.57
C GLU A 61 10.00 0.74 -3.41
N ALA A 62 9.93 0.64 -4.74
CA ALA A 62 10.66 1.54 -5.64
C ALA A 62 9.99 2.91 -5.80
N THR A 63 8.69 3.01 -5.52
CA THR A 63 7.89 4.22 -5.77
C THR A 63 7.74 5.09 -4.52
N PHE A 64 7.63 4.48 -3.35
CA PHE A 64 7.25 5.17 -2.12
C PHE A 64 8.32 5.10 -1.03
N GLU A 65 8.51 6.22 -0.34
CA GLU A 65 9.08 6.23 1.00
C GLU A 65 7.91 6.11 2.01
N PRO A 66 7.73 4.95 2.67
CA PRO A 66 6.58 4.71 3.53
C PRO A 66 6.62 5.56 4.80
N ILE A 67 5.46 6.10 5.20
CA ILE A 67 5.33 6.79 6.48
C ILE A 67 5.39 5.76 7.63
N PRO A 68 6.29 5.91 8.61
CA PRO A 68 6.37 4.97 9.73
C PRO A 68 5.10 4.94 10.57
N PHE A 69 4.71 3.74 11.00
CA PHE A 69 3.70 3.59 12.06
C PHE A 69 4.38 3.75 13.42
N ASP A 70 4.37 4.97 13.94
CA ASP A 70 5.07 5.36 15.16
C ASP A 70 4.16 5.40 16.41
N ALA A 71 4.69 5.90 17.53
CA ALA A 71 3.93 6.01 18.78
C ALA A 71 2.72 6.95 18.69
N ALA A 72 2.77 7.98 17.82
CA ALA A 72 1.65 8.88 17.62
C ALA A 72 0.55 8.19 16.82
N ALA A 73 0.91 7.50 15.72
CA ALA A 73 -0.02 6.68 14.96
C ALA A 73 -0.68 5.60 15.83
N ALA A 74 0.10 4.91 16.66
CA ALA A 74 -0.40 3.90 17.59
C ALA A 74 -1.41 4.46 18.61
N ARG A 75 -1.14 5.65 19.16
CA ARG A 75 -2.06 6.31 20.11
C ARG A 75 -3.37 6.72 19.43
N SER A 76 -3.29 7.29 18.23
CA SER A 76 -4.48 7.68 17.46
C SER A 76 -5.31 6.47 17.06
N PHE A 77 -4.67 5.37 16.63
CA PHE A 77 -5.35 4.13 16.28
C PHE A 77 -6.18 3.59 17.46
N GLY A 78 -5.63 3.63 18.68
CA GLY A 78 -6.34 3.24 19.91
C GLY A 78 -7.62 4.04 20.22
N GLN A 79 -7.85 5.19 19.58
CA GLN A 79 -9.06 6.01 19.76
C GLN A 79 -10.16 5.69 18.74
N VAL A 80 -9.82 4.97 17.67
CA VAL A 80 -10.75 4.63 16.57
C VAL A 80 -11.30 3.21 16.73
N VAL A 81 -10.58 2.35 17.47
CA VAL A 81 -10.99 0.96 17.79
C VAL A 81 -11.99 0.85 18.94
#